data_AF-A0A9W6XTF0-F1
#
_entry.id   AF-A0A9W6XTF0-F1
#
_cell.length_a   1.000
_cell.length_b   1.000
_cell.length_c   1.000
_cell.angle_alpha   90.00
_cell.angle_beta   90.00
_cell.angle_gamma   90.00
#
_symmetry.space_group_name_H-M   'P 1'
#
loop_
_entity.id
_entity.type
_entity.pdbx_description
1 polymer ?
#
loop_
_entity_poly.entity_id
_entity_poly.type
_entity_poly.pdbx_seq_one_letter_code
_entity_poly.pdbx_strand_id
1 'polypeptide(L)'
;MEYQRPHIQLNHRDEVIAVHWSPPFEGPLKVPFDDVMPYYDAYRVFHELVEGGKHRYEFRLKQGDTVIFNQRRVLHGRKQFTPCSDGVRHLQGTYVNIDDALCRYNVLRTRFGTDDPTAKNRRVANGNFS
;
A
#
# COMPACT_ATOMS: atom_id res chain seq x y z
N MET A 1 -17.45 -17.23 2.29
CA MET A 1 -17.36 -15.78 2.55
C MET A 1 -16.80 -15.16 1.29
N GLU A 2 -17.57 -14.36 0.57
CA GLU A 2 -17.07 -13.58 -0.57
C GLU A 2 -16.58 -12.22 -0.05
N TYR A 3 -15.47 -11.74 -0.57
CA TYR A 3 -14.90 -10.45 -0.19
C TYR A 3 -14.77 -9.56 -1.42
N GLN A 4 -15.43 -8.41 -1.40
CA GLN A 4 -15.40 -7.44 -2.50
C GLN A 4 -14.93 -6.09 -1.97
N ARG A 5 -13.91 -5.53 -2.61
CA ARG A 5 -13.35 -4.21 -2.32
C ARG A 5 -13.09 -3.49 -3.64
N PRO A 6 -13.32 -2.17 -3.73
CA PRO A 6 -12.86 -1.40 -4.89
C PRO A 6 -11.33 -1.30 -4.88
N HIS A 7 -10.71 -1.16 -6.05
CA HIS A 7 -9.26 -0.93 -6.15
C HIS A 7 -8.82 0.35 -5.44
N ILE A 8 -9.62 1.40 -5.52
CA ILE A 8 -9.38 2.68 -4.85
C ILE A 8 -10.52 2.89 -3.87
N GLN A 9 -10.22 2.86 -2.58
CA GLN A 9 -11.20 3.05 -1.52
C GLN A 9 -11.18 4.51 -1.06
N LEU A 10 -12.35 5.14 -1.06
CA LEU A 10 -12.54 6.51 -0.59
C LEU A 10 -13.18 6.54 0.80
N ASN A 11 -12.99 7.63 1.54
CA ASN A 11 -13.80 7.96 2.72
C ASN A 11 -15.02 8.82 2.33
N HIS A 12 -15.78 9.27 3.32
CA HIS A 12 -16.97 10.12 3.14
C HIS A 12 -16.67 11.56 2.66
N ARG A 13 -15.39 11.91 2.47
CA ARG A 13 -14.91 13.20 1.95
C ARG A 13 -14.21 13.04 0.60
N ASP A 14 -14.37 11.89 -0.06
CA ASP A 14 -13.72 11.54 -1.32
C ASP A 14 -12.18 11.48 -1.27
N GLU A 15 -11.61 11.31 -0.07
CA GLU A 15 -10.16 11.12 0.08
C GLU A 15 -9.80 9.64 -0.04
N VAL A 16 -8.70 9.35 -0.75
CA VAL A 16 -8.20 7.97 -0.92
C VAL A 16 -7.65 7.43 0.40
N ILE A 17 -8.31 6.42 0.96
CA ILE A 17 -7.93 5.78 2.23
C ILE A 17 -7.32 4.39 2.08
N ALA A 18 -7.46 3.74 0.93
CA ALA A 18 -6.76 2.49 0.65
C ALA A 18 -6.65 2.23 -0.86
N VAL A 19 -5.59 1.52 -1.23
CA VAL A 19 -5.41 0.92 -2.55
C VAL A 19 -5.36 -0.60 -2.39
N HIS A 20 -6.24 -1.29 -3.09
CA HIS A 20 -6.34 -2.75 -3.13
C HIS A 20 -5.97 -3.21 -4.54
N TRP A 21 -4.74 -3.66 -4.73
CA TRP A 21 -4.24 -4.07 -6.05
C TRP A 21 -3.44 -5.36 -5.93
N SER A 22 -3.97 -6.44 -6.49
CA SER A 22 -3.32 -7.74 -6.47
C SER A 22 -3.81 -8.61 -7.64
N PRO A 23 -3.43 -8.29 -8.89
CA PRO A 23 -3.94 -8.96 -10.09
C PRO A 23 -3.93 -10.50 -10.06
N PRO A 24 -2.90 -11.17 -9.49
CA PRO A 24 -2.90 -12.64 -9.41
C PRO A 24 -3.96 -13.25 -8.49
N PHE A 25 -4.60 -12.45 -7.63
CA PHE A 25 -5.57 -12.89 -6.62
C PHE A 25 -6.96 -12.28 -6.82
N GLU A 26 -7.20 -11.63 -7.96
CA GLU A 26 -8.49 -11.05 -8.28
C GLU A 26 -9.52 -12.12 -8.63
N GLY A 27 -10.74 -11.95 -8.10
CA GLY A 27 -11.88 -12.79 -8.43
C GLY A 27 -12.62 -12.28 -9.68
N PRO A 28 -13.71 -12.96 -10.07
CA PRO A 28 -14.56 -12.51 -11.17
C PRO A 28 -15.09 -11.09 -10.96
N LEU A 29 -15.07 -10.27 -12.01
CA LEU A 29 -15.61 -8.91 -11.99
C LEU A 29 -17.13 -8.93 -11.80
N LYS A 30 -17.64 -8.17 -10.82
CA LYS A 30 -19.06 -8.06 -10.48
C LYS A 30 -19.56 -6.64 -10.68
N VAL A 31 -19.87 -6.26 -11.92
CA VAL A 31 -20.44 -4.97 -12.32
C VAL A 31 -21.56 -5.16 -13.35
N PRO A 32 -22.49 -4.21 -13.53
CA PRO A 32 -23.43 -4.20 -14.65
C PRO A 32 -22.73 -4.36 -15.99
N PHE A 33 -23.39 -4.96 -16.98
CA PHE A 33 -22.77 -5.24 -18.29
C PHE A 33 -22.21 -3.97 -18.96
N ASP A 34 -22.95 -2.87 -18.89
CA ASP A 34 -22.56 -1.58 -19.48
C ASP A 34 -21.29 -0.99 -18.84
N ASP A 35 -20.95 -1.39 -17.61
CA ASP A 35 -19.78 -0.91 -16.87
C ASP A 35 -18.53 -1.78 -17.09
N VAL A 36 -18.65 -2.94 -17.76
CA VAL A 36 -17.52 -3.87 -17.96
C VAL A 36 -16.40 -3.21 -18.77
N MET A 37 -16.75 -2.59 -19.91
CA MET A 37 -15.75 -1.94 -20.76
C MET A 37 -15.13 -0.70 -20.10
N PRO A 38 -15.92 0.25 -19.55
CA PRO A 38 -15.37 1.37 -18.76
C PRO A 38 -14.46 0.93 -17.61
N TYR A 39 -14.81 -0.16 -16.92
CA TYR A 39 -13.99 -0.71 -15.85
C TYR A 39 -12.61 -1.16 -16.37
N TYR A 40 -12.57 -1.94 -17.45
CA TYR A 40 -11.30 -2.43 -17.99
C TYR A 40 -10.43 -1.32 -18.59
N ASP A 41 -11.04 -0.27 -19.15
CA ASP A 41 -10.31 0.92 -19.59
C ASP A 41 -9.63 1.62 -18.40
N ALA A 42 -10.36 1.83 -17.30
CA ALA A 42 -9.79 2.40 -16.08
C ALA A 42 -8.73 1.49 -15.44
N TYR A 43 -8.98 0.17 -15.42
CA TYR A 43 -8.05 -0.84 -14.93
C TYR A 43 -6.71 -0.80 -15.68
N ARG A 44 -6.76 -0.72 -17.03
CA ARG A 44 -5.55 -0.63 -17.86
C ARG A 44 -4.74 0.63 -17.52
N VAL A 45 -5.41 1.79 -17.42
CA VAL A 45 -4.74 3.05 -17.04
C VAL A 45 -4.05 2.91 -15.68
N PHE A 46 -4.74 2.34 -14.69
CA PHE A 46 -4.14 2.13 -13.37
C PHE A 46 -2.96 1.16 -13.41
N HIS A 47 -3.08 0.04 -14.13
CA HIS A 47 -2.00 -0.91 -14.33
C HIS A 47 -0.77 -0.26 -14.96
N GLU A 48 -0.96 0.55 -16.02
CA GLU A 48 0.13 1.28 -16.68
C GLU A 48 0.79 2.31 -15.75
N LEU A 49 0.03 2.98 -14.89
CA LEU A 49 0.58 3.90 -13.89
C LEU A 49 1.45 3.17 -12.86
N VAL A 50 1.04 1.98 -12.43
CA VAL A 50 1.79 1.13 -11.48
C VAL A 50 3.08 0.61 -12.13
N GLU A 51 3.00 0.15 -13.38
CA GLU A 51 4.14 -0.47 -14.08
C GLU A 51 5.06 0.53 -14.81
N GLY A 52 4.58 1.73 -15.12
CA GLY A 52 5.24 2.75 -15.97
C GLY A 52 6.54 3.36 -15.43
N GLY A 53 7.10 2.82 -14.33
CA GLY A 53 8.44 3.10 -13.81
C GLY A 53 8.62 4.47 -13.14
N LYS A 54 7.89 5.52 -13.56
CA LYS A 54 7.99 6.88 -12.99
C LYS A 54 7.67 6.95 -11.50
N HIS A 55 6.82 6.03 -11.01
CA HIS A 55 6.38 5.97 -9.61
C HIS A 55 6.99 4.78 -8.84
N ARG A 56 8.02 4.14 -9.40
CA ARG A 56 8.67 2.96 -8.81
C ARG A 56 9.98 3.35 -8.14
N TYR A 57 10.12 3.01 -6.87
CA TYR A 57 11.39 3.08 -6.15
C TYR A 57 11.98 1.66 -6.02
N GLU A 58 13.22 1.49 -6.48
CA GLU A 58 13.87 0.18 -6.52
C GLU A 58 15.13 0.18 -5.66
N PHE A 59 15.28 -0.84 -4.83
CA PHE A 59 16.48 -1.07 -4.05
C PHE A 59 16.62 -2.56 -3.74
N ARG A 60 17.84 -2.98 -3.40
CA ARG A 60 18.16 -4.36 -3.07
C ARG A 60 18.34 -4.50 -1.56
N LEU A 61 17.56 -5.38 -0.96
CA LEU A 61 17.73 -5.78 0.44
C LEU A 61 19.00 -6.61 0.61
N LYS A 62 19.79 -6.23 1.61
CA LYS A 62 20.89 -7.02 2.17
C LYS A 62 20.41 -7.78 3.40
N GLN A 63 21.21 -8.75 3.82
CA GLN A 63 20.95 -9.46 5.07
C GLN A 63 20.93 -8.48 6.25
N GLY A 64 19.89 -8.55 7.08
CA GLY A 64 19.66 -7.64 8.20
C GLY A 64 18.81 -6.42 7.85
N ASP A 65 18.62 -6.10 6.56
CA ASP A 65 17.76 -4.99 6.16
C ASP A 65 16.29 -5.30 6.47
N THR A 66 15.57 -4.29 6.93
CA THR A 66 14.13 -4.34 7.18
C THR A 66 13.43 -3.20 6.48
N VAL A 67 12.33 -3.49 5.81
CA VAL A 67 11.48 -2.48 5.17
C VAL A 67 10.13 -2.52 5.86
N ILE A 68 9.66 -1.34 6.28
CA ILE A 68 8.34 -1.15 6.86
C ILE A 68 7.62 -0.14 5.97
N PHE A 69 6.41 -0.48 5.56
CA PHE A 69 5.61 0.37 4.71
C PHE A 69 4.12 0.14 4.96
N ASN A 70 3.31 1.13 4.59
CA ASN A 70 1.87 1.04 4.75
C ASN A 70 1.27 0.23 3.59
N GLN A 71 0.90 -1.02 3.88
CA GLN A 71 0.28 -1.96 2.92
C GLN A 71 -1.01 -1.43 2.26
N ARG A 72 -1.73 -0.49 2.90
CA ARG A 72 -2.93 0.11 2.32
C ARG A 72 -2.62 1.23 1.32
N ARG A 73 -1.35 1.62 1.16
CA ARG A 73 -0.95 2.77 0.33
C ARG A 73 0.15 2.42 -0.66
N VAL A 74 1.15 1.65 -0.24
CA VAL A 74 2.33 1.33 -1.04
C VAL A 74 2.19 -0.08 -1.59
N LEU A 75 2.15 -0.18 -2.91
CA LEU A 75 2.30 -1.44 -3.62
C LEU A 75 3.77 -1.86 -3.61
N HIS A 76 4.01 -3.16 -3.60
CA HIS A 76 5.36 -3.70 -3.59
C HIS A 76 5.44 -4.93 -4.48
N GLY A 77 6.64 -5.17 -4.98
CA GLY A 77 6.93 -6.29 -5.85
C GLY A 77 8.42 -6.59 -5.85
N ARG A 78 8.84 -7.48 -6.74
CA ARG A 78 10.25 -7.81 -6.93
C ARG A 78 10.52 -8.03 -8.41
N LYS A 79 11.75 -7.76 -8.84
CA LYS A 79 12.22 -8.22 -10.15
C LYS A 79 12.39 -9.74 -10.17
N GLN A 80 12.39 -10.27 -11.39
CA GLN A 80 12.73 -11.66 -11.66
C GLN A 80 14.13 -12.01 -11.14
N PHE A 81 14.36 -13.28 -10.81
CA PHE A 81 15.68 -13.77 -10.39
C PHE A 81 16.51 -14.16 -11.61
N THR A 82 17.84 -14.04 -11.48
CA THR A 82 18.77 -14.53 -12.49
C THR A 82 18.87 -16.06 -12.40
N PRO A 83 18.73 -16.82 -13.51
CA PRO A 83 18.70 -18.29 -13.48
C PRO A 83 19.95 -18.98 -12.92
N CYS A 84 21.10 -18.30 -12.92
CA CYS A 84 22.41 -18.89 -12.59
C CYS A 84 22.90 -18.62 -11.16
N SER A 85 22.08 -18.11 -10.24
CA SER A 85 22.51 -17.97 -8.84
C SER A 85 22.42 -19.30 -8.10
N ASP A 86 23.39 -19.54 -7.22
CA ASP A 86 23.43 -20.52 -6.11
C ASP A 86 22.28 -20.33 -5.07
N GLY A 87 21.23 -19.61 -5.45
CA GLY A 87 20.60 -18.54 -4.68
C GLY A 87 19.72 -18.98 -3.53
N VAL A 88 20.27 -18.91 -2.32
CA VAL A 88 19.50 -18.94 -1.08
C VAL A 88 18.97 -17.54 -0.78
N ARG A 89 17.66 -17.37 -0.81
CA ARG A 89 16.97 -16.15 -0.37
C ARG A 89 15.88 -16.50 0.61
N HIS A 90 15.99 -15.96 1.82
CA HIS A 90 14.98 -16.09 2.86
C HIS A 90 14.59 -14.69 3.35
N LEU A 91 13.31 -14.36 3.25
CA LEU A 91 12.73 -13.17 3.87
C LEU A 91 11.71 -13.60 4.90
N GLN A 92 11.70 -12.91 6.03
CA GLN A 92 10.67 -13.04 7.04
C GLN A 92 9.79 -11.80 6.99
N GLY A 93 8.48 -12.02 6.90
CA GLY A 93 7.48 -10.96 6.85
C GLY A 93 6.51 -11.10 8.02
N THR A 94 6.03 -9.97 8.52
CA THR A 94 4.94 -9.92 9.49
C THR A 94 4.09 -8.67 9.24
N TYR A 95 2.92 -8.63 9.85
CA TYR A 95 2.01 -7.49 9.80
C TYR A 95 1.78 -6.94 11.19
N VAL A 96 1.65 -5.62 11.28
CA VAL A 96 1.26 -4.91 12.50
C VAL A 96 -0.01 -4.12 12.18
N ASN A 97 -0.95 -4.07 13.12
CA ASN A 97 -2.11 -3.23 12.96
C ASN A 97 -1.70 -1.75 12.97
N ILE A 98 -2.28 -0.96 12.06
CA ILE A 98 -1.98 0.46 11.93
C ILE A 98 -2.33 1.23 13.21
N ASP A 99 -3.38 0.82 13.91
CA ASP A 99 -3.80 1.46 15.17
C ASP A 99 -2.77 1.24 16.28
N ASP A 100 -2.15 0.06 16.37
CA ASP A 100 -1.11 -0.24 17.35
C ASP A 100 0.16 0.57 17.07
N ALA A 101 0.56 0.65 15.79
CA ALA A 101 1.70 1.46 15.35
C ALA A 101 1.47 2.96 15.65
N LEU A 102 0.27 3.46 15.37
CA LEU A 102 -0.15 4.84 15.65
C LEU A 102 -0.19 5.15 17.15
N CYS A 103 -0.72 4.23 17.96
CA CYS A 103 -0.76 4.36 19.40
C CYS A 103 0.65 4.52 19.97
N ARG A 104 1.57 3.63 19.58
CA ARG A 104 2.97 3.72 19.99
C ARG A 104 3.63 5.03 19.51
N TYR A 105 3.40 5.41 18.26
CA TYR A 105 3.93 6.66 17.70
C TYR A 105 3.46 7.88 18.50
N ASN A 106 2.18 7.97 18.84
CA ASN A 106 1.63 9.09 19.61
C ASN A 106 2.25 9.19 21.00
N VAL A 107 2.45 8.07 21.71
CA VAL A 107 3.12 8.05 23.02
C VAL A 107 4.57 8.54 22.89
N LEU A 108 5.31 8.06 21.89
CA LEU A 108 6.69 8.48 21.66
C LEU A 108 6.77 9.97 21.32
N ARG A 109 5.86 10.47 20.49
CA ARG A 109 5.78 11.89 20.14
C ARG A 109 5.47 12.75 21.36
N THR A 110 4.56 12.36 22.25
CA THR A 110 4.28 13.12 23.48
C THR A 110 5.47 13.12 24.44
N ARG A 111 6.23 12.02 24.50
CA ARG A 111 7.38 11.91 25.42
C ARG A 111 8.66 12.59 24.92
N PHE A 112 8.87 12.61 23.61
CA PHE A 112 10.15 13.01 23.00
C PHE A 112 10.01 14.08 21.92
N GLY A 113 8.79 14.43 21.52
CA GLY A 113 8.54 15.49 20.55
C GLY A 113 8.84 16.85 21.17
N THR A 114 9.47 17.72 20.38
CA THR A 114 9.57 19.14 20.68
C THR A 114 8.17 19.77 20.63
N ASP A 115 7.90 20.78 21.46
CA ASP A 115 6.69 21.61 21.41
C ASP A 115 6.65 22.40 20.10
N ASP A 116 6.33 21.71 19.00
CA ASP A 116 6.12 22.30 17.69
C ASP A 116 4.60 22.49 17.50
N PRO A 117 4.09 23.73 17.58
CA PRO A 117 2.67 24.02 17.37
C PRO A 117 2.22 23.73 15.93
N THR A 118 3.14 23.51 14.99
CA THR A 118 2.84 23.10 13.61
C THR A 118 2.76 21.59 13.41
N ALA A 119 3.17 20.79 14.41
CA ALA A 119 3.01 19.35 14.45
C ALA A 119 1.54 18.96 14.74
N LYS A 120 0.64 19.43 13.86
CA LYS A 120 -0.75 18.99 13.81
C LYS A 120 -0.75 17.47 13.79
N ASN A 121 -1.72 16.86 14.47
CA ASN A 121 -2.00 15.43 14.43
C ASN A 121 -2.24 14.98 12.99
N ARG A 122 -1.19 14.79 12.19
CA ARG A 122 -1.23 13.99 10.98
C ARG A 122 -1.37 12.57 11.49
N ARG A 123 -2.63 12.17 11.74
CA ARG A 123 -2.93 10.76 11.89
C ARG A 123 -2.30 10.11 10.67
N VAL A 124 -1.34 9.23 10.88
CA VAL A 124 -0.74 8.40 9.81
C VAL A 124 -1.76 7.33 9.39
N ALA A 125 -3.03 7.72 9.28
CA ALA A 125 -4.03 7.06 8.49
C ALA A 125 -3.91 7.64 7.08
N ASN A 126 -4.40 6.91 6.09
CA ASN A 126 -4.37 7.36 4.71
C ASN A 126 -5.23 8.62 4.43
N GLY A 127 -5.83 9.24 5.47
CA GLY A 127 -6.45 10.57 5.41
C GLY A 127 -5.95 11.48 6.53
N ASN A 128 -5.77 12.76 6.22
CA ASN A 128 -5.61 13.81 7.22
C ASN A 128 -6.98 14.07 7.86
N PHE A 129 -7.35 13.32 8.90
CA PHE A 129 -8.56 13.65 9.65
C PHE A 129 -8.29 14.88 10.54
N SER A 130 -8.37 16.06 9.95
CA SER A 130 -8.72 17.31 10.62
C SER A 130 -10.22 17.47 10.71
#